data_AF-A0AAT9HPF5-F1
#
_entry.id   AF-A0AAT9HPF5-F1
#
_cell.length_a   1.000
_cell.length_b   1.000
_cell.length_c   1.000
_cell.angle_alpha   90.00
_cell.angle_beta   90.00
_cell.angle_gamma   90.00
#
_symmetry.space_group_name_H-M   'P 1'
#
loop_
_entity.id
_entity.type
_entity.pdbx_description
1 polymer ?
#
loop_
_entity_poly.entity_id
_entity_poly.type
_entity_poly.pdbx_seq_one_letter_code
_entity_poly.pdbx_strand_id
1 'polypeptide(L)'
;MPAALTGLLWFLSLRTWSAYESQQPPTHDAEPEEDGGTTPLGRPGFWYGRRLVARLRAAHTAAGLLTVAAAVGSAATRHDREPGGPAVLAVLGAALETALVAGACAVVWVVCRRGRTECRLDAGLDRRLVRYLPLAALVLLALTLLHAGWDRPGWQSAGRLPGDTAFGALALVQGLLVIVLAGVAHALHRTDPDRRAAIRGLAGPAVAMLACALGGVMSGGVSQRVSDWLDGTGTSIPGPPVLLTWQASVIPPLLLLLPALCAWLARRAWVTARVERAAVEREYPDEAGDPGRTRRIASVRAMAALTDRGPRILAVTSTATLLLGAGALVGALATGRTPARRHAARTPSSTAPPRPRRRWAPG
;
A
#
# COMPACT_ATOMS: atom_id res chain seq x y z
N MET A 1 -14.18 -4.56 9.36
CA MET A 1 -12.70 -4.54 9.40
C MET A 1 -12.06 -3.66 8.31
N PRO A 2 -12.20 -3.93 6.99
CA PRO A 2 -11.55 -3.10 5.95
C PRO A 2 -11.94 -1.61 5.99
N ALA A 3 -13.20 -1.30 6.31
CA ALA A 3 -13.66 0.08 6.49
C ALA A 3 -12.96 0.79 7.67
N ALA A 4 -12.75 0.08 8.79
CA ALA A 4 -12.03 0.62 9.95
C ALA A 4 -10.56 0.89 9.64
N LEU A 5 -9.89 -0.02 8.91
CA LEU A 5 -8.53 0.20 8.44
C LEU A 5 -8.44 1.41 7.48
N THR A 6 -9.37 1.51 6.53
CA THR A 6 -9.45 2.64 5.60
C THR A 6 -9.67 3.96 6.35
N GLY A 7 -10.56 3.96 7.36
CA GLY A 7 -10.79 5.10 8.25
C GLY A 7 -9.58 5.48 9.09
N LEU A 8 -8.86 4.50 9.65
CA LEU A 8 -7.63 4.72 10.41
C LEU A 8 -6.52 5.32 9.54
N LEU A 9 -6.30 4.76 8.34
CA LEU A 9 -5.31 5.27 7.39
C LEU A 9 -5.68 6.69 6.92
N TRP A 10 -6.96 6.96 6.70
CA TRP A 10 -7.44 8.31 6.40
C TRP A 10 -7.17 9.28 7.56
N PHE A 11 -7.49 8.89 8.78
CA PHE A 11 -7.24 9.69 9.99
C PHE A 11 -5.74 10.00 10.19
N LEU A 12 -4.88 8.97 10.12
CA LEU A 12 -3.44 9.13 10.24
C LEU A 12 -2.87 10.03 9.13
N SER A 13 -3.39 9.89 7.92
CA SER A 13 -2.98 10.73 6.80
C SER A 13 -3.34 12.20 7.02
N LEU A 14 -4.53 12.50 7.54
CA LEU A 14 -4.92 13.86 7.89
C LEU A 14 -4.03 14.44 9.00
N ARG A 15 -3.68 13.65 10.01
CA ARG A 15 -2.89 14.10 11.17
C ARG A 15 -1.42 14.34 10.83
N THR A 16 -0.83 13.53 9.95
CA THR A 16 0.58 13.64 9.56
C THR A 16 0.83 14.75 8.54
N TRP A 17 -0.14 15.01 7.65
CA TRP A 17 0.00 16.03 6.61
C TRP A 17 -0.50 17.41 7.03
N SER A 18 -1.35 17.55 8.06
CA SER A 18 -1.94 18.86 8.41
C SER A 18 -0.90 19.96 8.64
N ALA A 19 0.23 19.66 9.29
CA ALA A 19 1.31 20.62 9.55
C ALA A 19 2.02 21.09 8.28
N TYR A 20 2.18 20.21 7.29
CA TYR A 20 2.75 20.56 5.99
C TYR A 20 1.69 21.18 5.05
N GLU A 21 0.40 20.88 5.26
CA GLU A 21 -0.72 21.48 4.52
C GLU A 21 -1.10 22.88 5.03
N SER A 22 -0.80 23.21 6.29
CA SER A 22 -1.10 24.51 6.90
C SER A 22 -0.09 25.61 6.53
N GLN A 23 1.12 25.26 6.08
CA GLN A 23 2.08 26.26 5.63
C GLN A 23 1.68 26.76 4.24
N GLN A 24 1.29 28.04 4.16
CA GLN A 24 1.07 28.70 2.88
C GLN A 24 2.43 29.19 2.36
N PRO A 25 2.76 28.95 1.09
CA PRO A 25 3.93 29.59 0.50
C PRO A 25 3.79 31.11 0.64
N PRO A 26 4.87 31.84 0.93
CA PRO A 26 4.83 33.29 0.89
C PRO A 26 4.33 33.72 -0.50
N THR A 27 3.36 34.62 -0.54
CA THR A 27 2.93 35.28 -1.78
C THR A 27 4.13 36.07 -2.31
N HIS A 28 4.80 35.55 -3.33
CA HIS A 28 5.80 36.33 -4.06
C HIS A 28 5.06 37.28 -5.00
N ASP A 29 5.32 38.57 -4.86
CA ASP A 29 5.18 39.50 -5.96
C ASP A 29 6.23 39.10 -7.02
N ALA A 30 5.86 39.15 -8.29
CA ALA A 30 6.77 38.79 -9.37
C ALA A 30 7.90 39.82 -9.43
N GLU A 31 9.03 39.54 -8.78
CA GLU A 31 10.24 40.33 -8.99
C GLU A 31 10.74 40.14 -10.43
N PRO A 32 11.23 41.22 -11.08
CA PRO A 32 11.73 41.15 -12.44
C PRO A 32 12.86 40.12 -12.54
N GLU A 33 12.76 39.21 -13.50
CA GLU A 33 13.76 38.17 -13.79
C GLU A 33 15.13 38.82 -14.04
N GLU A 34 16.02 38.77 -13.05
CA GLU A 34 17.44 38.94 -13.31
C GLU A 34 17.93 37.76 -14.16
N ASP A 35 18.70 38.12 -15.20
CA ASP A 35 19.10 37.33 -16.35
C ASP A 35 19.89 36.07 -15.93
N GLY A 36 19.16 35.01 -15.57
CA GLY A 36 19.70 33.80 -14.96
C GLY A 36 18.62 32.76 -14.70
N GLY A 37 18.17 32.10 -15.77
CA GLY A 37 17.18 31.02 -15.83
C GLY A 37 16.49 30.60 -14.52
N THR A 38 15.17 30.81 -14.44
CA THR A 38 14.29 30.44 -13.31
C THR A 38 14.79 29.25 -12.49
N THR A 39 15.30 29.53 -11.29
CA THR A 39 15.63 28.47 -10.34
C THR A 39 14.35 27.64 -10.08
N PRO A 40 14.42 26.30 -10.04
CA PRO A 40 13.23 25.45 -9.86
C PRO A 40 12.42 25.76 -8.60
N LEU A 41 13.07 26.34 -7.58
CA LEU A 41 12.48 26.77 -6.32
C LEU A 41 11.60 28.03 -6.48
N GLY A 42 11.83 28.85 -7.51
CA GLY A 42 11.04 30.06 -7.79
C GLY A 42 9.76 29.78 -8.59
N ARG A 43 9.55 28.57 -9.09
CA ARG A 43 8.34 28.24 -9.88
C ARG A 43 7.12 28.10 -8.97
N PRO A 44 5.98 28.77 -9.28
CA PRO A 44 4.75 28.64 -8.49
C PRO A 44 4.31 27.19 -8.31
N GLY A 45 4.49 26.32 -9.31
CA GLY A 45 4.16 24.90 -9.21
C GLY A 45 5.00 24.06 -8.23
N PHE A 46 6.22 24.51 -7.88
CA PHE A 46 7.15 23.76 -7.03
C PHE A 46 6.57 23.55 -5.63
N TRP A 47 6.04 24.62 -5.03
CA TRP A 47 5.49 24.62 -3.68
C TRP A 47 4.04 24.10 -3.59
N TYR A 48 3.37 23.88 -4.72
CA TYR A 48 1.95 23.51 -4.78
C TYR A 48 1.68 22.02 -5.04
N GLY A 49 2.68 21.15 -4.86
CA GLY A 49 2.51 19.68 -4.89
C GLY A 49 1.47 19.13 -3.90
N ARG A 50 1.14 19.91 -2.84
CA ARG A 50 0.12 19.61 -1.83
C ARG A 50 -1.23 19.18 -2.41
N ARG A 51 -1.71 19.85 -3.46
CA ARG A 51 -3.08 19.65 -3.97
C ARG A 51 -3.22 18.34 -4.72
N LEU A 52 -2.18 17.94 -5.46
CA LEU A 52 -2.13 16.65 -6.13
C LEU A 52 -2.19 15.52 -5.09
N VAL A 53 -1.39 15.62 -4.02
CA VAL A 53 -1.39 14.63 -2.92
C VAL A 53 -2.74 14.58 -2.22
N ALA A 54 -3.34 15.72 -1.88
CA ALA A 54 -4.66 15.77 -1.24
C ALA A 54 -5.76 15.15 -2.12
N ARG A 55 -5.72 15.41 -3.43
CA ARG A 55 -6.66 14.83 -4.40
C ARG A 55 -6.48 13.32 -4.55
N LEU A 56 -5.24 12.86 -4.71
CA LEU A 56 -4.94 11.42 -4.80
C LEU A 56 -5.31 10.69 -3.51
N ARG A 57 -5.08 11.30 -2.34
CA ARG A 57 -5.52 10.78 -1.05
C ARG A 57 -7.04 10.65 -0.98
N ALA A 58 -7.77 11.70 -1.33
CA ALA A 58 -9.23 11.66 -1.35
C ALA A 58 -9.77 10.59 -2.33
N ALA A 59 -9.18 10.49 -3.52
CA ALA A 59 -9.52 9.47 -4.50
C ALA A 59 -9.22 8.05 -3.99
N HIS A 60 -8.08 7.84 -3.33
CA HIS A 60 -7.68 6.55 -2.77
C HIS A 60 -8.60 6.13 -1.61
N THR A 61 -8.94 7.04 -0.70
CA THR A 61 -9.90 6.79 0.37
C THR A 61 -11.27 6.42 -0.21
N ALA A 62 -11.76 7.17 -1.20
CA ALA A 62 -13.02 6.88 -1.86
C ALA A 62 -12.99 5.51 -2.56
N ALA A 63 -11.91 5.19 -3.28
CA ALA A 63 -11.73 3.88 -3.91
C ALA A 63 -11.78 2.74 -2.88
N GLY A 64 -11.11 2.90 -1.73
CA GLY A 64 -11.14 1.92 -0.64
C GLY A 64 -12.55 1.71 -0.10
N LEU A 65 -13.28 2.79 0.22
CA LEU A 65 -14.66 2.70 0.73
C LEU A 65 -15.62 2.08 -0.29
N LEU A 66 -15.53 2.49 -1.56
CA LEU A 66 -16.35 1.93 -2.65
C LEU A 66 -16.04 0.44 -2.89
N THR A 67 -14.79 0.02 -2.74
CA THR A 67 -14.41 -1.40 -2.86
C THR A 67 -15.05 -2.23 -1.74
N VAL A 68 -15.06 -1.72 -0.51
CA VAL A 68 -15.74 -2.38 0.62
C VAL A 68 -17.26 -2.42 0.39
N ALA A 69 -17.84 -1.33 -0.07
CA ALA A 69 -19.27 -1.27 -0.39
C ALA A 69 -19.64 -2.28 -1.47
N ALA A 70 -18.90 -2.33 -2.58
CA ALA A 70 -19.12 -3.30 -3.65
C ALA A 70 -18.98 -4.76 -3.16
N ALA A 71 -17.97 -5.03 -2.33
CA ALA A 71 -17.76 -6.37 -1.77
C ALA A 71 -18.95 -6.83 -0.92
N VAL A 72 -19.49 -5.95 -0.06
CA VAL A 72 -20.63 -6.27 0.81
C VAL A 72 -21.96 -6.31 0.03
N GLY A 73 -22.20 -5.31 -0.81
CA GLY A 73 -23.47 -5.16 -1.54
C GLY A 73 -23.68 -6.19 -2.64
N SER A 74 -22.61 -6.66 -3.30
CA SER A 74 -22.73 -7.53 -4.47
C SER A 74 -23.37 -8.90 -4.20
N ALA A 75 -23.32 -9.40 -2.96
CA ALA A 75 -23.97 -10.67 -2.61
C ALA A 75 -25.48 -10.48 -2.43
N ALA A 76 -25.88 -9.48 -1.63
CA ALA A 76 -27.28 -9.16 -1.37
C ALA A 76 -28.03 -8.79 -2.65
N THR A 77 -27.44 -7.92 -3.47
CA THR A 77 -28.02 -7.48 -4.76
C THR A 77 -28.15 -8.61 -5.79
N ARG A 78 -27.25 -9.61 -5.77
CA ARG A 78 -27.38 -10.80 -6.61
C ARG A 78 -28.58 -11.65 -6.20
N HIS A 79 -28.72 -11.89 -4.91
CA HIS A 79 -29.86 -12.65 -4.39
C HIS A 79 -31.19 -11.93 -4.64
N ASP A 80 -31.25 -10.61 -4.43
CA ASP A 80 -32.48 -9.82 -4.65
C ASP A 80 -32.94 -9.82 -6.11
N ARG A 81 -32.04 -10.11 -7.07
CA ARG A 81 -32.35 -10.22 -8.51
C ARG A 81 -32.81 -11.62 -8.94
N GLU A 82 -32.67 -12.63 -8.09
CA GLU A 82 -33.11 -13.98 -8.42
C GLU A 82 -34.64 -14.04 -8.56
N PRO A 83 -35.18 -14.94 -9.41
CA PRO A 83 -36.62 -15.10 -9.57
C PRO A 83 -37.28 -15.39 -8.21
N GLY A 84 -38.24 -14.55 -7.81
CA GLY A 84 -38.93 -14.66 -6.51
C GLY A 84 -38.40 -13.71 -5.42
N GLY A 85 -37.37 -12.91 -5.69
CA GLY A 85 -36.86 -11.89 -4.78
C GLY A 85 -37.78 -10.65 -4.64
N PRO A 86 -37.67 -9.87 -3.54
CA PRO A 86 -38.47 -8.66 -3.34
C PRO A 86 -38.11 -7.57 -4.36
N ALA A 87 -39.07 -7.20 -5.23
CA ALA A 87 -38.84 -6.26 -6.33
C ALA A 87 -38.28 -4.89 -5.89
N VAL A 88 -38.70 -4.38 -4.74
CA VAL A 88 -38.20 -3.10 -4.19
C VAL A 88 -36.71 -3.19 -3.85
N LEU A 89 -36.28 -4.29 -3.21
CA LEU A 89 -34.87 -4.50 -2.87
C LEU A 89 -34.02 -4.71 -4.13
N ALA A 90 -34.56 -5.37 -5.16
CA ALA A 90 -33.90 -5.53 -6.45
C ALA A 90 -33.61 -4.17 -7.13
N VAL A 91 -34.60 -3.27 -7.13
CA VAL A 91 -34.46 -1.91 -7.69
C VAL A 91 -33.48 -1.07 -6.87
N LEU A 92 -33.59 -1.09 -5.54
CA LEU A 92 -32.65 -0.39 -4.65
C LEU A 92 -31.22 -0.92 -4.81
N GLY A 93 -31.06 -2.23 -4.94
CA GLY A 93 -29.78 -2.89 -5.18
C GLY A 93 -29.15 -2.46 -6.50
N ALA A 94 -29.94 -2.39 -7.57
CA ALA A 94 -29.48 -1.89 -8.86
C ALA A 94 -29.10 -0.39 -8.81
N ALA A 95 -29.89 0.42 -8.10
CA ALA A 95 -29.57 1.84 -7.89
C ALA A 95 -28.25 2.01 -7.11
N LEU A 96 -28.00 1.18 -6.09
CA LEU A 96 -26.74 1.19 -5.35
C LEU A 96 -25.56 0.76 -6.23
N GLU A 97 -25.68 -0.33 -7.00
CA GLU A 97 -24.61 -0.76 -7.90
C GLU A 97 -24.26 0.29 -8.96
N THR A 98 -25.27 0.91 -9.58
CA THR A 98 -25.04 1.98 -10.56
C THR A 98 -24.35 3.19 -9.91
N ALA A 99 -24.73 3.55 -8.68
CA ALA A 99 -24.06 4.61 -7.93
C ALA A 99 -22.60 4.24 -7.57
N LEU A 100 -22.32 2.98 -7.24
CA LEU A 100 -20.96 2.49 -7.00
C LEU A 100 -20.10 2.55 -8.26
N VAL A 101 -20.64 2.14 -9.42
CA VAL A 101 -19.96 2.25 -10.72
C VAL A 101 -19.68 3.71 -11.07
N ALA A 102 -20.67 4.59 -10.91
CA ALA A 102 -20.49 6.02 -11.13
C ALA A 102 -19.41 6.61 -10.21
N GLY A 103 -19.39 6.22 -8.94
CA GLY A 103 -18.35 6.58 -7.98
C GLY A 103 -16.96 6.11 -8.40
N ALA A 104 -16.84 4.87 -8.89
CA ALA A 104 -15.59 4.32 -9.40
C ALA A 104 -15.11 5.08 -10.65
N CYS A 105 -15.99 5.36 -11.60
CA CYS A 105 -15.69 6.20 -12.77
C CYS A 105 -15.23 7.60 -12.35
N ALA A 106 -15.87 8.21 -11.35
CA ALA A 106 -15.47 9.52 -10.82
C ALA A 106 -14.06 9.46 -10.20
N VAL A 107 -13.72 8.42 -9.45
CA VAL A 107 -12.37 8.20 -8.92
C VAL A 107 -11.34 8.11 -10.05
N VAL A 108 -11.59 7.26 -11.06
CA VAL A 108 -10.69 7.09 -12.22
C VAL A 108 -10.51 8.43 -12.94
N TRP A 109 -11.61 9.15 -13.18
CA TRP A 109 -11.56 10.48 -13.77
C TRP A 109 -10.73 11.46 -12.93
N VAL A 110 -10.90 11.50 -11.60
CA VAL A 110 -10.11 12.37 -10.71
C VAL A 110 -8.61 12.06 -10.78
N VAL A 111 -8.26 10.78 -10.93
CA VAL A 111 -6.87 10.33 -11.06
C VAL A 111 -6.29 10.69 -12.43
N CYS A 112 -7.02 10.44 -13.51
CA CYS A 112 -6.55 10.60 -14.89
C CYS A 112 -6.61 12.03 -15.42
N ARG A 113 -7.58 12.85 -15.01
CA ARG A 113 -7.91 14.12 -15.69
C ARG A 113 -6.90 15.26 -15.46
N ARG A 114 -5.95 15.15 -14.53
CA ARG A 114 -5.06 16.28 -14.18
C ARG A 114 -3.62 15.86 -13.83
N GLY A 115 -2.71 16.06 -14.76
CA GLY A 115 -1.25 16.05 -14.50
C GLY A 115 -0.80 17.28 -13.70
N ARG A 116 0.42 17.22 -13.16
CA ARG A 116 1.09 18.33 -12.47
C ARG A 116 1.35 19.45 -13.49
N THR A 117 0.60 20.55 -13.41
CA THR A 117 0.89 21.78 -14.18
C THR A 117 1.69 22.75 -13.30
N GLU A 118 2.92 23.07 -13.69
CA GLU A 118 3.77 23.98 -12.91
C GLU A 118 3.43 25.47 -13.10
N CYS A 119 2.55 25.77 -14.06
CA CYS A 119 2.30 27.13 -14.56
C CYS A 119 0.93 27.71 -14.18
N ARG A 120 -0.02 26.94 -13.63
CA ARG A 120 -1.38 27.44 -13.30
C ARG A 120 -1.94 26.86 -12.01
N LEU A 121 -2.57 27.71 -11.22
CA LEU A 121 -3.26 27.39 -9.95
C LEU A 121 -4.76 27.23 -10.19
N ASP A 122 -5.31 26.03 -10.01
CA ASP A 122 -6.77 25.82 -10.01
C ASP A 122 -7.28 25.57 -8.58
N ALA A 123 -8.10 26.48 -8.04
CA ALA A 123 -8.47 26.51 -6.61
C ALA A 123 -9.89 26.04 -6.26
N GLY A 124 -10.85 26.13 -7.19
CA GLY A 124 -12.27 25.91 -6.88
C GLY A 124 -12.71 24.44 -6.89
N LEU A 125 -12.35 23.71 -7.96
CA LEU A 125 -12.82 22.34 -8.18
C LEU A 125 -12.12 21.31 -7.28
N ASP A 126 -10.82 21.46 -7.05
CA ASP A 126 -10.04 20.53 -6.23
C ASP A 126 -10.54 20.50 -4.78
N ARG A 127 -10.94 21.64 -4.21
CA ARG A 127 -11.46 21.71 -2.84
C ARG A 127 -12.79 20.99 -2.68
N ARG A 128 -13.68 21.08 -3.68
CA ARG A 128 -14.95 20.34 -3.68
C ARG A 128 -14.70 18.83 -3.82
N LEU A 129 -13.85 18.42 -4.76
CA LEU A 129 -13.53 17.01 -4.98
C LEU A 129 -12.88 16.36 -3.74
N VAL A 130 -11.89 17.03 -3.13
CA VAL A 130 -11.18 16.51 -1.95
C VAL A 130 -12.12 16.29 -0.76
N ARG A 131 -13.14 17.14 -0.60
CA ARG A 131 -14.09 17.03 0.51
C ARG A 131 -15.25 16.08 0.22
N TYR A 132 -15.89 16.21 -0.94
CA TYR A 132 -17.16 15.53 -1.21
C TYR A 132 -16.98 14.10 -1.72
N LEU A 133 -15.90 13.79 -2.44
CA LEU A 133 -15.69 12.44 -2.97
C LEU A 133 -15.59 11.36 -1.87
N PRO A 134 -14.74 11.49 -0.83
CA PRO A 134 -14.69 10.51 0.26
C PRO A 134 -15.97 10.51 1.10
N LEU A 135 -16.62 11.65 1.28
CA LEU A 135 -17.91 11.74 1.99
C LEU A 135 -19.01 10.97 1.24
N ALA A 136 -19.12 11.17 -0.08
CA ALA A 136 -20.08 10.46 -0.92
C ALA A 136 -19.82 8.95 -0.89
N ALA A 137 -18.56 8.52 -0.97
CA ALA A 137 -18.19 7.11 -0.85
C ALA A 137 -18.55 6.53 0.53
N LEU A 138 -18.43 7.32 1.61
CA LEU A 138 -18.83 6.92 2.96
C LEU A 138 -20.35 6.79 3.10
N VAL A 139 -21.11 7.73 2.54
CA VAL A 139 -22.58 7.64 2.48
C VAL A 139 -23.02 6.42 1.68
N LEU A 140 -22.42 6.18 0.50
CA LEU A 140 -22.70 5.00 -0.30
C LEU A 140 -22.38 3.71 0.46
N LEU A 141 -21.26 3.66 1.18
CA LEU A 141 -20.93 2.53 2.05
C LEU A 141 -22.01 2.32 3.13
N ALA A 142 -22.42 3.38 3.83
CA ALA A 142 -23.45 3.29 4.86
C ALA A 142 -24.79 2.79 4.30
N LEU A 143 -25.24 3.34 3.16
CA LEU A 143 -26.45 2.88 2.47
C LEU A 143 -26.34 1.43 2.02
N THR A 144 -25.16 1.01 1.54
CA THR A 144 -24.92 -0.38 1.14
C THR A 144 -24.95 -1.33 2.33
N LEU A 145 -24.41 -0.92 3.49
CA LEU A 145 -24.49 -1.70 4.73
C LEU A 145 -25.93 -1.84 5.22
N LEU A 146 -26.72 -0.76 5.16
CA LEU A 146 -28.15 -0.80 5.51
C LEU A 146 -28.93 -1.74 4.58
N HIS A 147 -28.68 -1.66 3.28
CA HIS A 147 -29.30 -2.53 2.29
C HIS A 147 -28.90 -4.00 2.47
N ALA A 148 -27.61 -4.27 2.71
CA ALA A 148 -27.11 -5.63 2.91
C ALA A 148 -27.55 -6.24 4.25
N GLY A 149 -27.68 -5.42 5.29
CA GLY A 149 -28.16 -5.83 6.62
C GLY A 149 -29.67 -5.92 6.75
N TRP A 150 -30.42 -5.55 5.71
CA TRP A 150 -31.88 -5.64 5.72
C TRP A 150 -32.34 -7.11 5.80
N ASP A 151 -33.33 -7.37 6.64
CA ASP A 151 -33.82 -8.73 6.87
C ASP A 151 -34.46 -9.32 5.60
N ARG A 152 -34.11 -10.58 5.31
CA ARG A 152 -34.54 -11.33 4.10
C ARG A 152 -34.98 -12.72 4.55
N PRO A 153 -36.29 -12.92 4.80
CA PRO A 153 -36.81 -14.18 5.30
C PRO A 153 -36.48 -15.34 4.34
N GLY A 154 -35.93 -16.44 4.87
CA GLY A 154 -35.56 -17.62 4.09
C GLY A 154 -34.19 -17.56 3.42
N TRP A 155 -33.47 -16.44 3.49
CA TRP A 155 -32.11 -16.37 2.99
C TRP A 155 -31.14 -17.08 3.94
N GLN A 156 -30.58 -18.21 3.49
CA GLN A 156 -29.49 -18.89 4.17
C GLN A 156 -28.24 -18.83 3.29
N SER A 157 -27.15 -18.27 3.83
CA SER A 157 -25.85 -18.27 3.15
C SER A 157 -25.29 -19.69 3.10
N ALA A 158 -25.21 -20.28 1.91
CA ALA A 158 -24.67 -21.61 1.67
C ALA A 158 -23.61 -21.59 0.55
N GLY A 159 -22.72 -22.59 0.56
CA GLY A 159 -21.66 -22.76 -0.44
C GLY A 159 -20.31 -22.18 -0.02
N ARG A 160 -19.30 -22.36 -0.88
CA ARG A 160 -17.95 -21.81 -0.68
C ARG A 160 -17.91 -20.36 -1.16
N LEU A 161 -17.28 -19.49 -0.38
CA LEU A 161 -16.91 -18.16 -0.87
C LEU A 161 -15.98 -18.33 -2.09
N PRO A 162 -16.18 -17.57 -3.19
CA PRO A 162 -15.38 -17.64 -4.41
C PRO A 162 -13.93 -17.10 -4.25
N GLY A 163 -13.37 -17.17 -3.05
CA GLY A 163 -12.17 -16.42 -2.64
C GLY A 163 -10.87 -16.82 -3.34
N ASP A 164 -10.67 -18.11 -3.64
CA ASP A 164 -9.38 -18.59 -4.18
C ASP A 164 -9.11 -18.07 -5.60
N THR A 165 -10.10 -18.15 -6.48
CA THR A 165 -9.96 -17.71 -7.88
C THR A 165 -9.91 -16.19 -7.98
N ALA A 166 -10.73 -15.48 -7.20
CA ALA A 166 -10.72 -14.03 -7.13
C ALA A 166 -9.40 -13.47 -6.60
N PHE A 167 -8.83 -14.07 -5.54
CA PHE A 167 -7.54 -13.65 -4.99
C PHE A 167 -6.40 -13.84 -5.99
N GLY A 168 -6.33 -15.02 -6.64
CA GLY A 168 -5.34 -15.29 -7.68
C GLY A 168 -5.45 -14.33 -8.87
N ALA A 169 -6.67 -14.08 -9.35
CA ALA A 169 -6.93 -13.14 -10.44
C ALA A 169 -6.53 -11.70 -10.07
N LEU A 170 -6.88 -11.24 -8.87
CA LEU A 170 -6.49 -9.90 -8.38
C LEU A 170 -4.96 -9.74 -8.30
N ALA A 171 -4.26 -10.73 -7.76
CA ALA A 171 -2.80 -10.71 -7.68
C ALA A 171 -2.15 -10.67 -9.08
N LEU A 172 -2.68 -11.43 -10.03
CA LEU A 172 -2.20 -11.43 -11.42
C LEU A 172 -2.45 -10.08 -12.10
N VAL A 173 -3.65 -9.52 -11.98
CA VAL A 173 -4.00 -8.22 -12.57
C VAL A 173 -3.15 -7.10 -11.96
N GLN A 174 -2.95 -7.10 -10.63
CA GLN A 174 -2.07 -6.13 -9.97
C GLN A 174 -0.62 -6.25 -10.47
N GLY A 175 -0.10 -7.48 -10.57
CA GLY A 175 1.24 -7.73 -11.11
C GLY A 175 1.40 -7.23 -12.54
N LEU A 176 0.42 -7.53 -13.41
CA LEU A 176 0.40 -7.06 -14.79
C LEU A 176 0.37 -5.53 -14.86
N LEU A 177 -0.49 -4.87 -14.08
CA LEU A 177 -0.57 -3.40 -14.03
C LEU A 177 0.76 -2.77 -13.59
N VAL A 178 1.44 -3.35 -12.61
CA VAL A 178 2.77 -2.91 -12.18
C VAL A 178 3.80 -3.05 -13.30
N ILE A 179 3.78 -4.17 -14.05
CA ILE A 179 4.68 -4.40 -15.20
C ILE A 179 4.41 -3.38 -16.30
N VAL A 180 3.15 -3.15 -16.66
CA VAL A 180 2.75 -2.14 -17.65
C VAL A 180 3.21 -0.75 -17.20
N LEU A 181 2.98 -0.39 -15.93
CA LEU A 181 3.41 0.89 -15.37
C LEU A 181 4.95 1.04 -15.42
N ALA A 182 5.70 -0.03 -15.13
CA ALA A 182 7.16 -0.05 -15.26
C ALA A 182 7.61 0.12 -16.71
N GLY A 183 6.95 -0.54 -17.66
CA GLY A 183 7.23 -0.39 -19.08
C GLY A 183 6.98 1.02 -19.59
N VAL A 184 5.83 1.61 -19.24
CA VAL A 184 5.50 3.02 -19.57
C VAL A 184 6.49 3.98 -18.94
N ALA A 185 6.81 3.82 -17.65
CA ALA A 185 7.78 4.67 -16.96
C ALA A 185 9.18 4.57 -17.59
N HIS A 186 9.59 3.36 -18.00
CA HIS A 186 10.86 3.15 -18.67
C HIS A 186 10.89 3.77 -20.07
N ALA A 187 9.80 3.64 -20.84
CA ALA A 187 9.66 4.26 -22.16
C ALA A 187 9.75 5.79 -22.05
N LEU A 188 9.01 6.39 -21.12
CA LEU A 188 9.04 7.83 -20.84
C LEU A 188 10.44 8.31 -20.44
N HIS A 189 11.13 7.57 -19.56
CA HIS A 189 12.49 7.92 -19.15
C HIS A 189 13.51 7.77 -20.28
N ARG A 190 13.29 6.84 -21.22
CA ARG A 190 14.15 6.70 -22.41
C ARG A 190 13.94 7.84 -23.42
N THR A 191 12.71 8.31 -23.58
CA THR A 191 12.40 9.40 -24.51
C THR A 191 12.85 10.76 -23.98
N ASP A 192 12.81 10.97 -22.67
CA ASP A 192 13.26 12.21 -22.03
C ASP A 192 13.96 11.93 -20.69
N PRO A 193 15.28 11.65 -20.70
CA PRO A 193 16.01 11.27 -19.51
C PRO A 193 16.22 12.45 -18.55
N ASP A 194 15.35 12.58 -17.55
CA ASP A 194 15.57 13.51 -16.44
C ASP A 194 16.60 12.92 -15.44
N ARG A 195 17.70 13.66 -15.18
CA ARG A 195 18.71 13.31 -14.17
C ARG A 195 18.13 13.22 -12.75
N ARG A 196 17.00 13.86 -12.48
CA ARG A 196 16.30 13.84 -11.18
C ARG A 196 15.39 12.64 -11.03
N ALA A 197 15.15 11.87 -12.10
CA ALA A 197 14.25 10.72 -12.06
C ALA A 197 14.82 9.62 -11.14
N ALA A 198 14.19 9.46 -9.96
CA ALA A 198 14.52 8.41 -9.02
C ALA A 198 14.40 7.03 -9.68
N ILE A 199 15.44 6.20 -9.53
CA ILE A 199 15.52 4.85 -10.11
C ILE A 199 15.26 4.87 -11.63
N ARG A 200 15.77 5.88 -12.36
CA ARG A 200 15.58 6.00 -13.82
C ARG A 200 14.10 5.96 -14.22
N GLY A 201 13.26 6.65 -13.44
CA GLY A 201 11.81 6.72 -13.63
C GLY A 201 11.00 5.59 -12.98
N LEU A 202 11.64 4.54 -12.46
CA LEU A 202 10.95 3.36 -11.90
C LEU A 202 10.46 3.52 -10.45
N ALA A 203 10.66 4.67 -9.82
CA ALA A 203 10.23 4.89 -8.44
C ALA A 203 8.71 4.72 -8.25
N GLY A 204 7.88 5.23 -9.17
CA GLY A 204 6.43 5.05 -9.13
C GLY A 204 5.98 3.58 -9.17
N PRO A 205 6.39 2.80 -10.20
CA PRO A 205 6.14 1.36 -10.25
C PRO A 205 6.65 0.59 -9.03
N ALA A 206 7.85 0.93 -8.53
CA ALA A 206 8.43 0.29 -7.34
C ALA A 206 7.56 0.51 -6.08
N VAL A 207 7.09 1.74 -5.85
CA VAL A 207 6.19 2.05 -4.73
C VAL A 207 4.85 1.34 -4.90
N ALA A 208 4.28 1.33 -6.11
CA ALA A 208 3.01 0.65 -6.40
C ALA A 208 3.10 -0.85 -6.09
N MET A 209 4.16 -1.51 -6.54
CA MET A 209 4.40 -2.92 -6.24
C MET A 209 4.51 -3.20 -4.74
N LEU A 210 5.30 -2.41 -4.01
CA LEU A 210 5.47 -2.59 -2.56
C LEU A 210 4.16 -2.34 -1.81
N ALA A 211 3.38 -1.36 -2.24
CA ALA A 211 2.06 -1.09 -1.68
C ALA A 211 1.10 -2.26 -1.92
N CYS A 212 1.07 -2.84 -3.13
CA CYS A 212 0.29 -4.03 -3.45
C CYS A 212 0.73 -5.24 -2.62
N ALA A 213 2.03 -5.49 -2.52
CA ALA A 213 2.58 -6.58 -1.72
C ALA A 213 2.20 -6.45 -0.24
N LEU A 214 2.38 -5.26 0.33
CA LEU A 214 2.01 -4.97 1.72
C LEU A 214 0.49 -5.10 1.93
N GLY A 215 -0.31 -4.59 1.00
CA GLY A 215 -1.77 -4.74 1.01
C GLY A 215 -2.19 -6.20 1.04
N GLY A 216 -1.60 -7.04 0.17
CA GLY A 216 -1.85 -8.48 0.12
C GLY A 216 -1.52 -9.19 1.43
N VAL A 217 -0.35 -8.90 2.01
CA VAL A 217 0.09 -9.50 3.29
C VAL A 217 -0.85 -9.08 4.43
N MET A 218 -1.19 -7.79 4.53
CA MET A 218 -2.06 -7.28 5.59
C MET A 218 -3.48 -7.82 5.46
N SER A 219 -4.05 -7.84 4.25
CA SER A 219 -5.37 -8.42 4.00
C SER A 219 -5.41 -9.91 4.31
N GLY A 220 -4.42 -10.69 3.84
CA GLY A 220 -4.35 -12.12 4.11
C GLY A 220 -4.21 -12.45 5.60
N GLY A 221 -3.30 -11.78 6.30
CA GLY A 221 -3.08 -12.00 7.74
C GLY A 221 -4.28 -11.60 8.60
N VAL A 222 -4.92 -10.46 8.31
CA VAL A 222 -6.13 -10.03 9.03
C VAL A 222 -7.30 -10.97 8.77
N SER A 223 -7.52 -11.38 7.51
CA SER A 223 -8.59 -12.33 7.18
C SER A 223 -8.41 -13.66 7.92
N GLN A 224 -7.20 -14.22 7.94
CA GLN A 224 -6.91 -15.44 8.70
C GLN A 224 -7.18 -15.27 10.19
N ARG A 225 -6.65 -14.20 10.81
CA ARG A 225 -6.84 -13.96 12.25
C ARG A 225 -8.29 -13.75 12.64
N VAL A 226 -9.07 -13.05 11.82
CA VAL A 226 -10.50 -12.85 12.05
C VAL A 226 -11.26 -14.17 11.88
N SER A 227 -10.93 -14.97 10.87
CA SER A 227 -11.51 -16.31 10.70
C SER A 227 -11.21 -17.21 11.89
N ASP A 228 -9.96 -17.26 12.37
CA ASP A 228 -9.58 -18.06 13.55
C ASP A 228 -10.32 -17.60 14.81
N TRP A 229 -10.51 -16.29 14.98
CA TRP A 229 -11.26 -15.73 16.10
C TRP A 229 -12.76 -16.05 16.04
N LEU A 230 -13.36 -15.99 14.85
CA LEU A 230 -14.77 -16.32 14.63
C LEU A 230 -15.05 -17.82 14.74
N ASP A 231 -14.11 -18.66 14.30
CA ASP A 231 -14.25 -20.11 14.33
C ASP A 231 -14.31 -20.65 15.76
N GLY A 232 -13.49 -20.11 16.68
CA GLY A 232 -13.58 -20.41 18.12
C GLY A 232 -13.27 -21.86 18.53
N THR A 233 -13.15 -22.81 17.59
CA THR A 233 -12.91 -24.23 17.85
C THR A 233 -11.43 -24.58 18.03
N GLY A 234 -10.53 -23.65 17.68
CA GLY A 234 -9.08 -23.87 17.70
C GLY A 234 -8.59 -24.84 16.62
N THR A 235 -9.48 -25.30 15.73
CA THR A 235 -9.10 -26.15 14.59
C THR A 235 -8.71 -25.26 13.41
N SER A 236 -7.49 -25.43 12.89
CA SER A 236 -7.12 -24.72 11.66
C SER A 236 -7.87 -25.35 10.49
N ILE A 237 -8.64 -24.54 9.75
CA ILE A 237 -9.21 -24.94 8.45
C ILE A 237 -8.09 -25.57 7.60
N PRO A 238 -8.32 -26.73 6.94
CA PRO A 238 -7.29 -27.42 6.16
C PRO A 238 -6.53 -26.44 5.25
N GLY A 239 -5.19 -26.52 5.37
CA GLY A 239 -4.27 -25.39 5.28
C GLY A 239 -4.40 -24.46 4.06
N PRO A 240 -3.88 -23.23 4.19
CA PRO A 240 -4.10 -22.16 3.22
C PRO A 240 -3.66 -22.57 1.81
N PRO A 241 -4.30 -22.00 0.77
CA PRO A 241 -3.93 -22.19 -0.63
C PRO A 241 -2.42 -22.23 -0.84
N VAL A 242 -1.95 -23.15 -1.68
CA VAL A 242 -0.51 -23.36 -1.92
C VAL A 242 0.20 -22.05 -2.25
N LEU A 243 -0.41 -21.21 -3.10
CA LEU A 243 0.10 -19.89 -3.44
C LEU A 243 0.29 -18.98 -2.22
N LEU A 244 -0.67 -18.96 -1.29
CA LEU A 244 -0.58 -18.16 -0.05
C LEU A 244 0.57 -18.64 0.85
N THR A 245 0.81 -19.95 0.94
CA THR A 245 1.95 -20.45 1.73
C THR A 245 3.30 -20.07 1.12
N TRP A 246 3.40 -20.07 -0.21
CA TRP A 246 4.59 -19.59 -0.91
C TRP A 246 4.78 -18.09 -0.74
N GLN A 247 3.72 -17.29 -0.83
CA GLN A 247 3.80 -15.85 -0.56
C GLN A 247 4.16 -15.54 0.89
N ALA A 248 3.61 -16.26 1.86
CA ALA A 248 3.96 -16.10 3.27
C ALA A 248 5.45 -16.40 3.56
N SER A 249 6.05 -17.32 2.80
CA SER A 249 7.49 -17.65 2.93
C SER A 249 8.43 -16.51 2.52
N VAL A 250 7.92 -15.50 1.81
CA VAL A 250 8.65 -14.27 1.45
C VAL A 250 8.80 -13.31 2.64
N ILE A 251 7.94 -13.44 3.66
CA ILE A 251 7.91 -12.51 4.80
C ILE A 251 9.21 -12.58 5.64
N PRO A 252 9.71 -13.76 6.08
CA PRO A 252 10.95 -13.83 6.85
C PRO A 252 12.18 -13.20 6.18
N PRO A 253 12.51 -13.46 4.89
CA PRO A 253 13.66 -12.81 4.26
C PRO A 253 13.49 -11.29 4.14
N LEU A 254 12.27 -10.80 3.89
CA LEU A 254 12.00 -9.35 3.91
C LEU A 254 12.17 -8.74 5.31
N LEU A 255 11.73 -9.44 6.36
CA LEU A 255 11.91 -9.02 7.75
C LEU A 255 13.37 -9.03 8.20
N LEU A 256 14.27 -9.76 7.54
CA LEU A 256 15.71 -9.68 7.77
C LEU A 256 16.36 -8.56 6.95
N LEU A 257 15.92 -8.39 5.70
CA LEU A 257 16.43 -7.36 4.79
C LEU A 257 16.16 -5.94 5.33
N LEU A 258 14.95 -5.67 5.82
CA LEU A 258 14.56 -4.34 6.28
C LEU A 258 15.41 -3.84 7.47
N PRO A 259 15.59 -4.60 8.57
CA PRO A 259 16.50 -4.24 9.65
C PRO A 259 17.95 -4.09 9.19
N ALA A 260 18.43 -4.93 8.27
CA ALA A 260 19.77 -4.81 7.72
C ALA A 260 19.96 -3.47 6.98
N LEU A 261 18.97 -3.05 6.19
CA LEU A 261 18.95 -1.73 5.55
C LEU A 261 18.88 -0.60 6.59
N CYS A 262 18.05 -0.72 7.63
CA CYS A 262 17.97 0.25 8.72
C CYS A 262 19.30 0.38 9.47
N ALA A 263 19.93 -0.74 9.84
CA ALA A 263 21.23 -0.75 10.49
C ALA A 263 22.32 -0.15 9.61
N TRP A 264 22.29 -0.44 8.31
CA TRP A 264 23.20 0.16 7.34
C TRP A 264 23.04 1.68 7.24
N LEU A 265 21.80 2.19 7.22
CA LEU A 265 21.51 3.63 7.23
C LEU A 265 21.93 4.28 8.54
N ALA A 266 21.60 3.68 9.68
CA ALA A 266 21.95 4.19 11.01
C ALA A 266 23.46 4.31 11.19
N ARG A 267 24.21 3.25 10.83
CA ARG A 267 25.68 3.26 10.85
C ARG A 267 26.23 4.36 9.95
N ARG A 268 25.65 4.58 8.77
CA ARG A 268 26.13 5.59 7.84
C ARG A 268 25.80 7.00 8.29
N ALA A 269 24.60 7.25 8.81
CA ALA A 269 24.25 8.52 9.43
C ALA A 269 25.18 8.85 10.59
N TRP A 270 25.54 7.85 11.39
CA TRP A 270 26.50 8.00 12.47
C TRP A 270 27.91 8.36 11.96
N VAL A 271 28.40 7.66 10.94
CA VAL A 271 29.70 7.98 10.31
C VAL A 271 29.69 9.38 9.70
N THR A 272 28.65 9.74 8.95
CA THR A 272 28.50 11.08 8.35
C THR A 272 28.42 12.16 9.43
N ALA A 273 27.67 11.96 10.51
CA ALA A 273 27.61 12.90 11.62
C ALA A 273 28.98 13.10 12.29
N ARG A 274 29.82 12.05 12.36
CA ARG A 274 31.19 12.18 12.88
C ARG A 274 32.08 13.00 11.95
N VAL A 275 31.97 12.83 10.63
CA VAL A 275 32.74 13.61 9.65
C VAL A 275 32.27 15.06 9.60
N GLU A 276 30.95 15.29 9.58
CA GLU A 276 30.34 16.63 9.56
C GLU A 276 30.71 17.43 10.81
N ARG A 277 30.87 16.78 11.96
CA ARG A 277 31.32 17.47 13.17
C ARG A 277 32.67 18.16 12.98
N ALA A 278 33.63 17.45 12.39
CA ALA A 278 34.96 18.00 12.09
C ALA A 278 34.93 19.02 10.93
N ALA A 279 33.87 19.04 10.12
CA ALA A 279 33.67 20.06 9.09
C ALA A 279 33.07 21.34 9.69
N VAL A 280 32.06 21.23 10.55
CA VAL A 280 31.43 22.38 11.24
C VAL A 280 32.44 23.09 12.15
N GLU A 281 33.27 22.34 12.89
CA GLU A 281 34.33 22.92 13.73
C GLU A 281 35.38 23.72 12.90
N ARG A 282 35.56 23.39 11.60
CA ARG A 282 36.44 24.15 10.69
C ARG A 282 35.74 25.33 10.01
N GLU A 283 34.43 25.26 9.85
CA GLU A 283 33.61 26.31 9.21
C GLU A 283 33.43 27.53 10.11
N TYR A 284 33.52 27.33 11.44
CA TYR A 284 33.39 28.37 12.47
C TYR A 284 34.57 28.37 13.44
N PRO A 285 35.80 28.71 13.00
CA PRO A 285 37.01 28.61 13.81
C PRO A 285 37.07 29.64 14.97
N ASP A 286 36.38 30.77 14.83
CA ASP A 286 36.47 31.91 15.76
C ASP A 286 35.31 32.00 16.78
N GLU A 287 34.33 31.10 16.70
CA GLU A 287 33.25 31.04 17.68
C GLU A 287 33.66 30.19 18.89
N ALA A 288 33.25 30.59 20.11
CA ALA A 288 33.40 29.77 21.31
C ALA A 288 32.54 28.50 21.16
N GLY A 289 33.12 27.46 20.58
CA GLY A 289 32.42 26.28 20.10
C GLY A 289 31.65 25.57 21.20
N ASP A 290 30.32 25.63 21.14
CA ASP A 290 29.44 24.77 21.91
C ASP A 290 29.45 23.36 21.28
N PRO A 291 30.02 22.33 21.96
CA PRO A 291 30.08 20.97 21.43
C PRO A 291 28.68 20.36 21.23
N GLY A 292 27.70 20.80 22.04
CA GLY A 292 26.30 20.40 21.93
C GLY A 292 25.65 20.91 20.65
N ARG A 293 25.83 22.21 20.35
CA ARG A 293 25.36 22.83 19.11
C ARG A 293 26.00 22.22 17.87
N THR A 294 27.31 22.03 17.88
CA THR A 294 28.05 21.40 16.78
C THR A 294 27.54 19.99 16.49
N ARG A 295 27.36 19.16 17.53
CA ARG A 295 26.81 17.81 17.39
C ARG A 295 25.39 17.83 16.82
N ARG A 296 24.57 18.81 17.19
CA ARG A 296 23.20 18.98 16.69
C ARG A 296 23.18 19.38 15.21
N ILE A 297 24.05 20.29 14.79
CA ILE A 297 24.17 20.68 13.38
C ILE A 297 24.62 19.48 12.53
N ALA A 298 25.67 18.78 12.96
CA ALA A 298 26.19 17.61 12.28
C ALA A 298 25.16 16.46 12.20
N SER A 299 24.36 16.24 13.25
CA SER A 299 23.32 15.20 13.25
C SER A 299 22.15 15.57 12.32
N VAL A 300 21.75 16.84 12.26
CA VAL A 300 20.71 17.31 11.34
C VAL A 300 21.19 17.20 9.88
N ARG A 301 22.42 17.64 9.57
CA ARG A 301 23.03 17.50 8.23
C ARG A 301 23.12 16.01 7.82
N ALA A 302 23.55 15.14 8.72
CA ALA A 302 23.63 13.70 8.46
C ALA A 302 22.26 13.03 8.28
N MET A 303 21.24 13.47 9.03
CA MET A 303 19.86 12.98 8.89
C MET A 303 19.26 13.43 7.56
N ALA A 304 19.51 14.67 7.14
CA ALA A 304 19.07 15.16 5.84
C ALA A 304 19.61 14.30 4.68
N ALA A 305 20.89 13.93 4.75
CA ALA A 305 21.55 13.07 3.75
C ALA A 305 21.01 11.62 3.67
N LEU A 306 20.18 11.18 4.62
CA LEU A 306 19.49 9.89 4.51
C LEU A 306 18.39 9.93 3.45
N THR A 307 17.73 11.08 3.27
CA THR A 307 16.64 11.27 2.31
C THR A 307 17.13 11.06 0.87
N ASP A 308 18.37 11.47 0.58
CA ASP A 308 19.03 11.27 -0.72
C ASP A 308 19.19 9.78 -1.08
N ARG A 309 19.10 8.89 -0.09
CA ARG A 309 19.21 7.43 -0.29
C ARG A 309 17.87 6.73 -0.43
N GLY A 310 16.76 7.43 -0.23
CA GLY A 310 15.41 6.91 -0.40
C GLY A 310 15.24 6.08 -1.68
N PRO A 311 15.64 6.61 -2.86
CA PRO A 311 15.57 5.86 -4.12
C PRO A 311 16.34 4.54 -4.12
N ARG A 312 17.51 4.49 -3.47
CA ARG A 312 18.34 3.28 -3.42
C ARG A 312 17.71 2.21 -2.52
N ILE A 313 17.18 2.62 -1.36
CA ILE A 313 16.46 1.70 -0.46
C ILE A 313 15.26 1.12 -1.20
N LEU A 314 14.47 2.00 -1.82
CA LEU A 314 13.30 1.62 -2.61
C LEU A 314 13.67 0.65 -3.75
N ALA A 315 14.78 0.88 -4.45
CA ALA A 315 15.25 -0.02 -5.51
C ALA A 315 15.62 -1.41 -4.96
N VAL A 316 16.33 -1.48 -3.84
CA VAL A 316 16.73 -2.77 -3.23
C VAL A 316 15.52 -3.53 -2.70
N THR A 317 14.62 -2.88 -1.97
CA THR A 317 13.43 -3.53 -1.40
C THR A 317 12.44 -3.97 -2.46
N SER A 318 12.23 -3.15 -3.51
CA SER A 318 11.37 -3.49 -4.64
C SER A 318 11.93 -4.68 -5.43
N THR A 319 13.22 -4.67 -5.75
CA THR A 319 13.88 -5.78 -6.47
C THR A 319 13.83 -7.08 -5.66
N ALA A 320 14.14 -7.03 -4.36
CA ALA A 320 14.06 -8.20 -3.50
C ALA A 320 12.63 -8.75 -3.42
N THR A 321 11.64 -7.89 -3.21
CA THR A 321 10.22 -8.28 -3.17
C THR A 321 9.78 -8.92 -4.49
N LEU A 322 10.19 -8.36 -5.64
CA LEU A 322 9.86 -8.89 -6.95
C LEU A 322 10.46 -10.29 -7.16
N LEU A 323 11.74 -10.47 -6.86
CA LEU A 323 12.43 -11.76 -7.02
C LEU A 323 11.86 -12.84 -6.10
N LEU A 324 11.60 -12.49 -4.84
CA LEU A 324 11.01 -13.40 -3.87
C LEU A 324 9.55 -13.75 -4.26
N GLY A 325 8.77 -12.77 -4.70
CA GLY A 325 7.40 -12.97 -5.19
C GLY A 325 7.34 -13.84 -6.46
N ALA A 326 8.25 -13.62 -7.42
CA ALA A 326 8.37 -14.46 -8.61
C ALA A 326 8.78 -15.89 -8.24
N GLY A 327 9.75 -16.05 -7.32
CA GLY A 327 10.13 -17.36 -6.80
C GLY A 327 8.99 -18.10 -6.10
N ALA A 328 8.15 -17.39 -5.35
CA ALA A 328 6.95 -17.93 -4.73
C ALA A 328 5.92 -18.41 -5.77
N LEU A 329 5.69 -17.64 -6.83
CA LEU A 329 4.77 -18.00 -7.91
C LEU A 329 5.26 -19.23 -8.68
N VAL A 330 6.53 -19.23 -9.10
CA VAL A 330 7.16 -20.37 -9.79
C VAL A 330 7.14 -21.62 -8.90
N GLY A 331 7.45 -21.46 -7.61
CA GLY A 331 7.40 -22.54 -6.63
C GLY A 331 6.01 -23.14 -6.49
N ALA A 332 4.97 -22.31 -6.43
CA ALA A 332 3.58 -22.76 -6.33
C ALA A 332 3.12 -23.51 -7.59
N LEU A 333 3.36 -22.94 -8.78
CA LEU A 333 2.94 -23.51 -10.06
C LEU A 333 3.69 -24.80 -10.41
N ALA A 334 5.00 -24.85 -10.17
CA ALA A 334 5.83 -26.00 -10.54
C ALA A 334 5.64 -27.21 -9.63
N THR A 335 5.13 -27.03 -8.40
CA THR A 335 5.11 -28.12 -7.40
C THR A 335 3.73 -28.55 -6.94
N GLY A 336 2.73 -27.66 -7.01
CA GLY A 336 1.42 -27.91 -6.41
C GLY A 336 1.47 -28.21 -4.89
N ARG A 337 2.60 -27.95 -4.22
CA ARG A 337 2.86 -28.31 -2.82
C ARG A 337 3.33 -27.09 -2.05
N THR A 338 3.01 -27.04 -0.75
CA THR A 338 3.50 -25.98 0.14
C THR A 338 5.01 -26.11 0.36
N PRO A 339 5.74 -25.01 0.69
CA PRO A 339 7.18 -25.03 0.94
C PRO A 339 7.59 -26.07 2.01
N ALA A 340 6.80 -26.19 3.08
CA ALA A 340 7.04 -27.13 4.18
C ALA A 340 6.95 -28.60 3.71
N ARG A 341 5.94 -28.94 2.90
CA ARG A 341 5.79 -30.30 2.33
C ARG A 341 6.91 -30.63 1.34
N ARG A 342 7.40 -29.64 0.58
CA ARG A 342 8.55 -29.83 -0.32
C ARG A 342 9.84 -30.09 0.46
N HIS A 343 10.08 -29.36 1.55
CA HIS A 343 11.26 -29.57 2.39
C HIS A 343 11.21 -30.94 3.08
N ALA A 344 10.06 -31.32 3.65
CA ALA A 344 9.84 -32.63 4.26
C ALA A 344 9.95 -33.80 3.28
N ALA A 345 9.68 -33.60 1.98
CA ALA A 345 9.89 -34.63 0.96
C ALA A 345 11.36 -34.75 0.51
N ARG A 346 12.21 -33.73 0.75
CA ARG A 346 13.65 -33.76 0.44
C ARG A 346 14.49 -34.32 1.58
N THR A 347 14.00 -34.30 2.81
CA THR A 347 14.59 -34.97 3.97
C THR A 347 13.87 -36.29 4.21
N PRO A 348 14.46 -37.46 3.91
CA PRO A 348 13.86 -38.74 4.30
C PRO A 348 13.75 -38.74 5.82
N SER A 349 12.53 -38.89 6.34
CA SER A 349 12.32 -39.05 7.77
C SER A 349 12.97 -40.35 8.22
N SER A 350 14.05 -40.25 8.99
CA SER A 350 14.54 -41.30 9.88
C SER A 350 13.49 -41.54 10.98
N THR A 351 12.39 -42.19 10.65
CA THR A 351 11.44 -42.72 11.63
C THR A 351 11.79 -44.17 11.89
N ALA A 352 12.58 -44.40 12.94
CA ALA A 352 12.72 -45.72 13.55
C ALA A 352 11.34 -46.18 14.07
N PRO A 353 10.97 -47.46 13.91
CA PRO A 353 9.68 -47.95 14.35
C PRO A 353 9.57 -47.93 15.89
N PRO A 354 8.37 -47.71 16.46
CA PRO A 354 8.17 -47.66 17.89
C PRO A 354 8.41 -49.04 18.52
N ARG A 355 9.27 -49.09 19.55
CA ARG A 355 9.47 -50.31 20.36
C ARG A 355 8.14 -50.72 21.03
N PRO A 356 7.77 -52.01 21.01
CA PRO A 356 6.54 -52.46 21.65
C PRO A 356 6.60 -52.27 23.17
N ARG A 357 5.59 -51.59 23.72
CA ARG A 357 5.39 -51.44 25.17
C ARG A 357 5.14 -52.80 25.81
N ARG A 358 5.95 -53.18 26.79
CA ARG A 358 5.71 -54.33 27.67
C ARG A 358 4.41 -54.11 28.44
N ARG A 359 3.44 -55.01 28.28
CA ARG A 359 2.25 -55.13 29.14
C ARG A 359 2.71 -55.65 30.50
N TRP A 360 2.35 -54.94 31.57
CA TRP A 360 2.33 -55.50 32.92
C TRP A 360 0.91 -56.02 33.18
N ALA A 361 0.81 -57.28 33.59
CA ALA A 361 -0.43 -57.90 34.08
C ALA A 361 -0.57 -57.62 35.59
N PRO A 362 -1.78 -57.36 36.10
CA PRO A 362 -2.01 -57.31 37.54
C PRO A 362 -2.22 -58.73 38.09
N GLY A 363 -1.59 -59.01 39.23
CA GLY A 363 -1.90 -60.14 40.11
C GLY A 363 -2.80 -59.71 41.25
#